data_AF-A0A0F9M1R7-F1
#
_entry.id   AF-A0A0F9M1R7-F1
#
_cell.length_a   1.000
_cell.length_b   1.000
_cell.length_c   1.000
_cell.angle_alpha   90.00
_cell.angle_beta   90.00
_cell.angle_gamma   90.00
#
_symmetry.space_group_name_H-M   'P 1'
#
loop_
_entity.id
_entity.type
_entity.pdbx_description
1 polymer ?
#
loop_
_entity_poly.entity_id
_entity_poly.type
_entity_poly.pdbx_seq_one_letter_code
_entity_poly.pdbx_strand_id
1 'polypeptide(L)'
;LMNTAIEGPNCIEKCHGDCCSIMIDVPKILAKEYINRGYARPSDFIRSDIFSFKLRFDDKKAKCFLYDKNINGCLVHDSGIKPPQCWIYPTNFSSQRNKKINCKRANGWKISDPAKSKEAGVLLKYYIFLCQLEAKKERKNIRKRISNSLIENRLKKLLQSSAPSQISGFKDTWDQITTLSAEGFSLQVKRFCSLEKNCSFLSCKSICDEVSYDLVNYLWNKLPEFVKEKGSDINGAYPFIELFSIAK
;
A
#
# COMPACT_ATOMS: atom_id res chain seq x y z
N LEU A 1 7.31 -21.11 -16.65
CA LEU A 1 6.52 -20.59 -17.80
C LEU A 1 7.17 -19.33 -18.35
N MET A 2 7.22 -18.22 -17.59
CA MET A 2 7.79 -16.97 -18.10
C MET A 2 9.32 -16.91 -18.07
N ASN A 3 9.94 -17.48 -17.02
CA ASN A 3 11.40 -17.60 -16.87
C ASN A 3 12.10 -18.38 -17.99
N THR A 4 11.38 -19.25 -18.69
CA THR A 4 11.88 -20.06 -19.80
C THR A 4 11.52 -19.51 -21.17
N ALA A 5 10.70 -18.44 -21.23
CA ALA A 5 10.13 -17.89 -22.47
C ALA A 5 10.71 -16.51 -22.83
N ILE A 6 11.51 -15.92 -21.94
CA ILE A 6 12.07 -14.58 -22.08
C ILE A 6 13.54 -14.63 -21.66
N GLU A 7 14.39 -14.05 -22.49
CA GLU A 7 15.81 -13.82 -22.19
C GLU A 7 16.04 -12.32 -21.99
N GLY A 8 16.81 -11.96 -20.96
CA GLY A 8 17.25 -10.60 -20.75
C GLY A 8 18.23 -10.48 -19.58
N PRO A 9 18.67 -9.26 -19.27
CA PRO A 9 19.73 -9.03 -18.30
C PRO A 9 19.35 -9.47 -16.88
N ASN A 10 20.28 -10.10 -16.17
CA ASN A 10 20.15 -10.33 -14.73
C ASN A 10 20.22 -8.99 -13.99
N CYS A 11 19.09 -8.52 -13.46
CA CYS A 11 19.00 -7.26 -12.73
C CYS A 11 19.78 -7.27 -11.40
N ILE A 12 20.08 -8.44 -10.83
CA ILE A 12 20.91 -8.57 -9.63
C ILE A 12 22.36 -8.17 -9.97
N GLU A 13 22.88 -8.66 -11.09
CA GLU A 13 24.24 -8.37 -11.54
C GLU A 13 24.40 -6.94 -12.09
N LYS A 14 23.38 -6.43 -12.80
CA LYS A 14 23.49 -5.15 -13.55
C LYS A 14 22.95 -3.93 -12.83
N CYS A 15 21.92 -4.09 -12.02
CA CYS A 15 21.26 -2.99 -11.32
C CYS A 15 21.45 -3.10 -9.83
N HIS A 16 22.27 -4.05 -9.35
CA HIS A 16 22.53 -4.24 -7.93
C HIS A 16 21.23 -4.24 -7.10
N GLY A 17 20.19 -4.90 -7.65
CA GLY A 17 18.87 -5.01 -7.04
C GLY A 17 18.11 -3.70 -6.76
N ASP A 18 18.54 -2.58 -7.34
CA ASP A 18 17.84 -1.28 -7.27
C ASP A 18 16.50 -1.26 -8.04
N CYS A 19 16.22 -2.31 -8.80
CA CYS A 19 14.95 -2.47 -9.49
C CYS A 19 13.83 -2.88 -8.51
N CYS A 20 13.33 -1.98 -7.67
CA CYS A 20 12.02 -2.17 -7.02
C CYS A 20 11.47 -0.87 -6.39
N SER A 21 11.31 0.21 -7.17
CA SER A 21 10.36 1.29 -6.81
C SER A 21 8.91 0.90 -7.08
N ILE A 22 8.66 -0.36 -7.43
CA ILE A 22 7.34 -0.84 -7.79
C ILE A 22 6.68 -1.22 -6.49
N MET A 23 5.63 -0.51 -6.14
CA MET A 23 4.69 -0.96 -5.12
C MET A 23 4.11 -2.29 -5.61
N ILE A 24 4.62 -3.40 -5.08
CA ILE A 24 4.21 -4.73 -5.52
C ILE A 24 2.89 -5.03 -4.84
N ASP A 25 1.85 -5.18 -5.64
CA ASP A 25 0.57 -5.59 -5.11
C ASP A 25 0.58 -7.10 -4.82
N VAL A 26 0.01 -7.45 -3.67
CA VAL A 26 -0.02 -8.82 -3.16
C VAL A 26 -1.42 -9.17 -2.65
N PRO A 27 -2.02 -10.30 -3.06
CA PRO A 27 -3.24 -10.79 -2.46
C PRO A 27 -2.98 -11.20 -1.02
N LYS A 28 -4.04 -11.22 -0.22
CA LYS A 28 -3.97 -11.52 1.22
C LYS A 28 -3.38 -12.88 1.50
N ILE A 29 -3.68 -13.89 0.67
CA ILE A 29 -3.11 -15.23 0.82
C ILE A 29 -1.58 -15.23 0.71
N LEU A 30 -1.04 -14.48 -0.25
CA LEU A 30 0.41 -14.37 -0.44
C LEU A 30 1.04 -13.54 0.68
N ALA A 31 0.39 -12.45 1.09
CA ALA A 31 0.84 -11.66 2.23
C ALA A 31 0.89 -12.48 3.54
N LYS A 32 -0.12 -13.32 3.79
CA LYS A 32 -0.13 -14.26 4.92
C LYS A 32 1.03 -15.25 4.85
N GLU A 33 1.34 -15.76 3.65
CA GLU A 33 2.43 -16.69 3.47
C GLU A 33 3.80 -16.05 3.78
N TYR A 34 4.01 -14.79 3.38
CA TYR A 34 5.21 -14.04 3.78
C TYR A 34 5.33 -13.89 5.29
N ILE A 35 4.21 -13.63 5.98
CA ILE A 35 4.18 -13.50 7.45
C ILE A 35 4.47 -14.85 8.11
N ASN A 36 3.82 -15.92 7.65
CA ASN A 36 3.96 -17.26 8.21
C ASN A 36 5.41 -17.78 8.11
N ARG A 37 6.11 -17.45 7.03
CA ARG A 37 7.51 -17.83 6.81
C ARG A 37 8.52 -16.86 7.42
N GLY A 38 8.06 -15.82 8.12
CA GLY A 38 8.93 -14.87 8.81
C GLY A 38 9.61 -13.84 7.90
N TYR A 39 9.21 -13.74 6.63
CA TYR A 39 9.76 -12.73 5.72
C TYR A 39 9.22 -11.34 6.01
N ALA A 40 7.96 -11.22 6.42
CA ALA A 40 7.29 -9.93 6.59
C ALA A 40 6.51 -9.87 7.90
N ARG A 41 6.22 -8.65 8.38
CA ARG A 41 5.25 -8.42 9.46
C ARG A 41 3.98 -7.79 8.88
N PRO A 42 2.83 -7.86 9.56
CA PRO A 42 1.61 -7.15 9.15
C PRO A 42 1.83 -5.66 8.85
N SER A 43 2.76 -5.00 9.56
CA SER A 43 3.12 -3.59 9.34
C SER A 43 3.81 -3.31 8.00
N ASP A 44 4.29 -4.34 7.30
CA ASP A 44 4.94 -4.23 6.01
C ASP A 44 3.96 -4.33 4.84
N PHE A 45 2.65 -4.41 5.12
CA PHE A 45 1.59 -4.40 4.12
C PHE A 45 0.69 -3.18 4.28
N ILE A 46 0.40 -2.52 3.17
CA ILE A 46 -0.60 -1.43 3.09
C ILE A 46 -1.80 -1.91 2.27
N ARG A 47 -2.98 -1.32 2.49
CA ARG A 47 -4.14 -1.64 1.66
C ARG A 47 -3.94 -1.13 0.24
N SER A 48 -4.52 -1.86 -0.69
CA SER A 48 -4.58 -1.46 -2.09
C SER A 48 -6.04 -1.28 -2.51
N ASP A 49 -6.24 -0.42 -3.49
CA ASP A 49 -7.51 -0.37 -4.19
C ASP A 49 -7.64 -1.56 -5.17
N ILE A 50 -6.59 -1.84 -5.95
CA ILE A 50 -6.63 -2.87 -7.00
C ILE A 50 -6.53 -4.30 -6.43
N PHE A 51 -5.68 -4.53 -5.43
CA PHE A 51 -5.47 -5.80 -4.75
C PHE A 51 -5.85 -5.71 -3.26
N SER A 52 -5.79 -6.81 -2.52
CA SER A 52 -6.05 -6.77 -1.07
C SER A 52 -4.99 -5.99 -0.29
N PHE A 53 -3.72 -6.11 -0.70
CA PHE A 53 -2.57 -5.47 -0.06
C PHE A 53 -1.51 -5.07 -1.08
N LYS A 54 -0.59 -4.19 -0.66
CA LYS A 54 0.70 -3.94 -1.30
C LYS A 54 1.79 -4.09 -0.28
N LEU A 55 2.97 -4.46 -0.74
CA LEU A 55 4.18 -4.37 0.04
C LEU A 55 4.51 -2.90 0.31
N ARG A 56 4.77 -2.56 1.58
CA ARG A 56 5.19 -1.22 1.98
C ARG A 56 6.55 -0.91 1.33
N PHE A 57 6.70 0.30 0.82
CA PHE A 57 7.98 0.80 0.33
C PHE A 57 8.65 1.63 1.44
N ASP A 58 9.96 1.48 1.62
CA ASP A 58 10.71 2.33 2.54
C ASP A 58 11.09 3.62 1.81
N ASP A 59 10.23 4.63 1.89
CA ASP A 59 10.40 5.92 1.21
C ASP A 59 11.71 6.63 1.58
N LYS A 60 12.21 6.43 2.81
CA LYS A 60 13.48 7.04 3.26
C LYS A 60 14.69 6.42 2.59
N LYS A 61 14.62 5.12 2.30
CA LYS A 61 15.70 4.39 1.63
C LYS A 61 15.51 4.29 0.13
N ALA A 62 14.31 4.58 -0.36
CA ALA A 62 13.86 4.25 -1.69
C ALA A 62 14.11 2.76 -2.05
N LYS A 63 13.87 1.84 -1.11
CA LYS A 63 14.09 0.40 -1.27
C LYS A 63 12.83 -0.43 -0.96
N CYS A 64 12.79 -1.63 -1.52
CA CYS A 64 11.86 -2.70 -1.12
C CYS A 64 12.02 -3.00 0.41
N PHE A 65 10.93 -3.32 1.10
CA PHE A 65 10.97 -3.64 2.55
C PHE A 65 11.80 -4.90 2.90
N LEU A 66 11.98 -5.82 1.94
CA LEU A 66 12.86 -7.00 2.03
C LEU A 66 14.24 -6.74 1.43
N TYR A 67 14.69 -5.49 1.34
CA TYR A 67 16.03 -5.20 0.83
C TYR A 67 17.09 -5.79 1.77
N ASP A 68 17.94 -6.64 1.21
CA ASP A 68 19.11 -7.20 1.86
C ASP A 68 20.36 -6.64 1.18
N LYS A 69 21.24 -6.08 2.02
CA LYS A 69 22.48 -5.44 1.61
C LYS A 69 23.53 -6.44 1.10
N ASN A 70 23.50 -7.69 1.58
CA ASN A 70 24.45 -8.74 1.22
C ASN A 70 24.27 -9.22 -0.22
N ILE A 71 23.01 -9.36 -0.64
CA ILE A 71 22.67 -9.66 -2.04
C ILE A 71 22.46 -8.39 -2.88
N ASN A 72 22.47 -7.23 -2.23
CA ASN A 72 22.12 -5.94 -2.78
C ASN A 72 20.84 -6.04 -3.61
N GLY A 73 19.72 -6.38 -2.97
CA GLY A 73 18.47 -6.68 -3.66
C GLY A 73 17.33 -7.06 -2.73
N CYS A 74 16.15 -7.32 -3.29
CA CYS A 74 14.94 -7.65 -2.51
C CYS A 74 14.88 -9.18 -2.31
N LEU A 75 14.92 -9.67 -1.06
CA LEU A 75 14.89 -11.11 -0.72
C LEU A 75 13.62 -11.84 -1.20
N VAL A 76 12.61 -11.08 -1.66
CA VAL A 76 11.46 -11.64 -2.37
C VAL A 76 11.89 -12.54 -3.52
N HIS A 77 13.05 -12.26 -4.14
CA HIS A 77 13.57 -13.03 -5.26
C HIS A 77 14.08 -14.43 -4.87
N ASP A 78 14.47 -14.62 -3.61
CA ASP A 78 15.01 -15.87 -3.08
C ASP A 78 13.98 -16.62 -2.23
N SER A 79 12.87 -15.97 -1.88
CA SER A 79 11.79 -16.57 -1.08
C SER A 79 11.11 -17.78 -1.73
N GLY A 80 11.22 -17.95 -3.05
CA GLY A 80 10.46 -18.94 -3.83
C GLY A 80 8.98 -18.58 -4.02
N ILE A 81 8.51 -17.47 -3.45
CA ILE A 81 7.10 -17.04 -3.46
C ILE A 81 7.00 -15.63 -4.06
N LYS A 82 7.53 -15.46 -5.27
CA LYS A 82 7.45 -14.17 -5.98
C LYS A 82 6.00 -13.86 -6.35
N PRO A 83 5.48 -12.63 -6.13
CA PRO A 83 4.19 -12.22 -6.65
C PRO A 83 4.24 -12.29 -8.19
N PRO A 84 3.18 -12.72 -8.90
CA PRO A 84 3.19 -12.83 -10.35
C PRO A 84 3.61 -11.54 -11.07
N GLN A 85 3.37 -10.37 -10.47
CA GLN A 85 3.87 -9.08 -10.97
C GLN A 85 5.41 -9.02 -10.99
N CYS A 86 6.10 -9.64 -10.03
CA CYS A 86 7.56 -9.78 -9.97
C CYS A 86 8.10 -10.91 -10.85
N TRP A 87 7.25 -11.80 -11.38
CA TRP A 87 7.66 -12.76 -12.43
C TRP A 87 7.72 -12.08 -13.80
N ILE A 88 7.02 -10.95 -13.91
CA ILE A 88 6.75 -10.19 -15.14
C ILE A 88 7.43 -8.82 -15.02
N TYR A 89 8.21 -8.56 -13.97
CA TYR A 89 9.06 -7.38 -13.92
C TYR A 89 10.53 -7.79 -14.13
N PRO A 90 11.26 -7.11 -15.04
CA PRO A 90 10.86 -5.87 -15.71
C PRO A 90 10.40 -6.09 -17.16
N THR A 91 9.23 -6.67 -17.39
CA THR A 91 8.65 -6.79 -18.75
C THR A 91 7.75 -5.59 -19.05
N ASN A 92 8.35 -4.50 -19.49
CA ASN A 92 7.60 -3.48 -20.22
C ASN A 92 7.47 -3.93 -21.67
N PHE A 93 6.28 -4.39 -22.03
CA PHE A 93 5.86 -4.65 -23.41
C PHE A 93 5.94 -3.36 -24.23
N SER A 94 6.90 -3.27 -25.15
CA SER A 94 6.83 -2.35 -26.28
C SER A 94 7.53 -2.95 -27.49
N SER A 95 6.81 -3.00 -28.60
CA SER A 95 7.29 -3.45 -29.90
C SER A 95 8.13 -2.39 -30.61
N GLN A 96 9.04 -2.89 -31.46
CA GLN A 96 9.64 -2.28 -32.67
C GLN A 96 11.09 -1.74 -32.65
N ARG A 97 11.91 -2.49 -33.42
CA ARG A 97 12.93 -2.15 -34.43
C ARG A 97 14.20 -1.36 -34.03
N ASN A 98 15.31 -2.10 -34.10
CA ASN A 98 16.65 -1.70 -34.58
C ASN A 98 17.27 -0.41 -34.05
N LYS A 99 17.59 -0.37 -32.75
CA LYS A 99 18.72 0.43 -32.25
C LYS A 99 19.57 -0.39 -31.27
N LYS A 100 20.89 -0.17 -31.34
CA LYS A 100 21.85 -0.57 -30.30
C LYS A 100 21.44 0.15 -29.03
N ILE A 101 21.43 -0.55 -27.91
CA ILE A 101 21.11 0.11 -26.66
C ILE A 101 22.15 -0.27 -25.58
N ASN A 102 22.33 0.63 -24.62
CA ASN A 102 23.23 0.56 -23.48
C ASN A 102 22.36 0.56 -22.21
N CYS A 103 22.84 0.01 -21.09
CA CYS A 103 22.12 -0.16 -19.81
C CYS A 103 21.65 1.16 -19.13
N LYS A 104 20.78 1.90 -19.81
CA LYS A 104 19.87 2.95 -19.37
C LYS A 104 18.48 2.48 -19.81
N ARG A 105 17.67 1.90 -18.92
CA ARG A 105 16.22 1.63 -19.11
C ARG A 105 15.76 0.99 -20.44
N ALA A 106 16.67 0.51 -21.25
CA ALA A 106 16.45 0.06 -22.61
C ALA A 106 17.57 -0.96 -22.85
N ASN A 107 17.21 -2.12 -23.40
CA ASN A 107 17.99 -3.13 -24.15
C ASN A 107 17.11 -4.37 -24.15
N GLY A 108 16.54 -4.66 -25.31
CA GLY A 108 15.34 -5.48 -25.46
C GLY A 108 15.46 -6.87 -24.86
N TRP A 109 14.55 -7.16 -23.95
CA TRP A 109 14.17 -8.53 -23.59
C TRP A 109 13.68 -9.23 -24.86
N LYS A 110 14.22 -10.42 -25.14
CA LYS A 110 13.83 -11.22 -26.30
C LYS A 110 12.84 -12.28 -25.84
N ILE A 111 11.66 -12.29 -26.46
CA ILE A 111 10.72 -13.40 -26.31
C ILE A 111 11.26 -14.56 -27.15
N SER A 112 11.75 -15.61 -26.49
CA SER A 112 12.20 -16.84 -27.14
C SER A 112 11.02 -17.78 -27.43
N ASP A 113 9.94 -17.68 -26.67
CA ASP A 113 8.72 -18.49 -26.84
C ASP A 113 7.44 -17.62 -26.73
N PRO A 114 6.91 -17.12 -27.86
CA PRO A 114 5.71 -16.29 -27.89
C PRO A 114 4.46 -17.00 -27.39
N ALA A 115 4.35 -18.33 -27.59
CA ALA A 115 3.18 -19.11 -27.18
C ALA A 115 3.10 -19.19 -25.65
N LYS A 116 4.20 -19.56 -24.99
CA LYS A 116 4.28 -19.55 -23.52
C LYS A 116 4.12 -18.16 -22.93
N SER A 117 4.65 -17.14 -23.61
CA SER A 117 4.47 -15.74 -23.18
C SER A 117 3.01 -15.31 -23.21
N LYS A 118 2.26 -15.72 -24.24
CA LYS A 118 0.82 -15.47 -24.34
C LYS A 118 0.04 -16.19 -23.25
N GLU A 119 0.33 -17.46 -23.00
CA GLU A 119 -0.29 -18.27 -21.95
C GLU A 119 -0.07 -17.66 -20.56
N ALA A 120 1.17 -17.29 -20.24
CA ALA A 120 1.48 -16.64 -18.97
C ALA A 120 0.82 -15.25 -18.85
N GLY A 121 0.61 -14.53 -19.96
CA GLY A 121 -0.21 -13.32 -19.98
C GLY A 121 -1.68 -13.56 -19.64
N VAL A 122 -2.27 -14.67 -20.10
CA VAL A 122 -3.64 -15.09 -19.73
C VAL A 122 -3.71 -15.41 -18.23
N LEU A 123 -2.74 -16.16 -17.71
CA LEU A 123 -2.66 -16.48 -16.28
C LEU A 123 -2.51 -15.22 -15.41
N LEU A 124 -1.68 -14.26 -15.82
CA LEU A 124 -1.57 -12.97 -15.11
C LEU A 124 -2.92 -12.25 -15.06
N LYS A 125 -3.64 -12.16 -16.19
CA LYS A 125 -4.95 -11.51 -16.23
C LYS A 125 -5.95 -12.20 -15.30
N TYR A 126 -5.98 -13.53 -15.29
CA TYR A 126 -6.83 -14.29 -14.38
C TYR A 126 -6.45 -14.07 -12.91
N TYR A 127 -5.15 -14.04 -12.60
CA TYR A 127 -4.66 -13.71 -11.28
C TYR A 127 -5.08 -12.30 -10.82
N ILE A 128 -4.93 -11.29 -11.68
CA ILE A 128 -5.37 -9.91 -11.42
C ILE A 128 -6.87 -9.89 -11.12
N PHE A 129 -7.68 -10.58 -11.92
CA PHE A 129 -9.12 -10.69 -11.71
C PHE A 129 -9.46 -11.28 -10.33
N LEU A 130 -8.84 -12.40 -9.95
CA LEU A 130 -9.04 -13.01 -8.63
C LEU A 130 -8.64 -12.06 -7.49
N CYS A 131 -7.55 -11.33 -7.66
CA CYS A 131 -7.11 -10.34 -6.68
C CYS A 131 -8.09 -9.17 -6.54
N GLN A 132 -8.65 -8.69 -7.64
CA GLN A 132 -9.68 -7.65 -7.62
C GLN A 132 -10.96 -8.14 -6.91
N LEU A 133 -11.35 -9.40 -7.10
CA LEU A 133 -12.45 -10.00 -6.36
C LEU A 133 -12.16 -10.08 -4.85
N GLU A 134 -10.93 -10.46 -4.48
CA GLU A 134 -10.49 -10.48 -3.08
C GLU A 134 -10.51 -9.07 -2.46
N ALA A 135 -9.97 -8.07 -3.17
CA ALA A 135 -9.96 -6.67 -2.75
C ALA A 135 -11.39 -6.17 -2.50
N LYS A 136 -12.32 -6.44 -3.42
CA LYS A 136 -13.75 -6.11 -3.26
C LYS A 136 -14.36 -6.76 -2.01
N LYS A 137 -14.02 -8.02 -1.71
CA LYS A 137 -14.48 -8.71 -0.47
C LYS A 137 -13.88 -8.05 0.78
N GLU A 138 -12.59 -7.71 0.77
CA GLU A 138 -11.92 -7.06 1.90
C GLU A 138 -12.45 -5.65 2.18
N ARG A 139 -12.83 -4.89 1.13
CA ARG A 139 -13.49 -3.58 1.26
C ARG A 139 -14.83 -3.70 1.99
N LYS A 140 -15.63 -4.72 1.70
CA LYS A 140 -16.91 -4.97 2.40
C LYS A 140 -16.72 -5.18 3.91
N ASN A 141 -15.53 -5.62 4.33
CA ASN A 141 -15.21 -5.84 5.73
C ASN A 141 -14.72 -4.57 6.46
N ILE A 142 -14.69 -3.39 5.82
CA ILE A 142 -14.20 -2.15 6.45
C ILE A 142 -15.00 -1.78 7.70
N ARG A 143 -16.33 -1.99 7.67
CA ARG A 143 -17.19 -1.77 8.84
C ARG A 143 -16.74 -2.61 10.03
N LYS A 144 -16.40 -3.89 9.83
CA LYS A 144 -15.93 -4.79 10.89
C LYS A 144 -14.59 -4.34 11.50
N ARG A 145 -13.74 -3.67 10.71
CA ARG A 145 -12.46 -3.13 11.19
C ARG A 145 -12.65 -1.88 12.04
N ILE A 146 -13.66 -1.07 11.74
CA ILE A 146 -13.97 0.15 12.49
C ILE A 146 -14.81 -0.17 13.73
N SER A 147 -15.79 -1.08 13.62
CA SER A 147 -16.77 -1.40 14.67
C SER A 147 -16.27 -2.42 15.71
N ASN A 148 -14.96 -2.67 15.79
CA ASN A 148 -14.37 -3.53 16.80
C ASN A 148 -13.94 -2.67 17.99
N SER A 149 -14.57 -2.87 19.15
CA SER A 149 -14.34 -2.06 20.36
C SER A 149 -12.87 -2.02 20.79
N LEU A 150 -12.11 -3.08 20.58
CA LEU A 150 -10.66 -3.11 20.86
C LEU A 150 -9.89 -2.17 19.93
N ILE A 151 -10.25 -2.15 18.64
CA ILE A 151 -9.61 -1.31 17.63
C ILE A 151 -10.00 0.15 17.86
N GLU A 152 -11.27 0.41 18.18
CA GLU A 152 -11.77 1.73 18.53
C GLU A 152 -11.00 2.33 19.71
N ASN A 153 -10.86 1.57 20.80
CA ASN A 153 -10.11 2.00 21.99
C ASN A 153 -8.63 2.24 21.68
N ARG A 154 -8.03 1.42 20.81
CA ARG A 154 -6.64 1.62 20.36
C ARG A 154 -6.49 2.90 19.54
N LEU A 155 -7.44 3.18 18.64
CA LEU A 155 -7.43 4.39 17.82
C LEU A 155 -7.62 5.64 18.68
N LYS A 156 -8.55 5.62 19.66
CA LYS A 156 -8.72 6.71 20.63
C LYS A 156 -7.42 7.00 21.40
N LYS A 157 -6.79 5.97 21.96
CA LYS A 157 -5.50 6.12 22.66
C LYS A 157 -4.42 6.71 21.74
N LEU A 158 -4.37 6.25 20.49
CA LEU A 158 -3.42 6.78 19.50
C LEU A 158 -3.67 8.28 19.23
N LEU A 159 -4.91 8.68 18.99
CA LEU A 159 -5.30 10.08 18.80
C LEU A 159 -4.93 10.94 20.01
N GLN A 160 -5.23 10.46 21.22
CA GLN A 160 -4.93 11.15 22.48
C GLN A 160 -3.43 11.29 22.74
N SER A 161 -2.61 10.37 22.22
CA SER A 161 -1.15 10.46 22.29
C SER A 161 -0.51 11.26 21.15
N SER A 162 -1.30 11.77 20.20
CA SER A 162 -0.81 12.45 19.00
C SER A 162 -1.11 13.94 19.03
N ALA A 163 -0.17 14.75 18.55
CA ALA A 163 -0.42 16.16 18.35
C ALA A 163 -1.44 16.34 17.21
N PRO A 164 -2.54 17.09 17.39
CA PRO A 164 -3.57 17.26 16.36
C PRO A 164 -3.02 17.84 15.06
N SER A 165 -1.97 18.66 15.14
CA SER A 165 -1.29 19.23 13.97
C SER A 165 -0.52 18.20 13.14
N GLN A 166 -0.22 17.02 13.67
CA GLN A 166 0.50 15.97 12.96
C GLN A 166 -0.42 14.97 12.26
N ILE A 167 -1.75 15.19 12.31
CA ILE A 167 -2.74 14.25 11.77
C ILE A 167 -3.39 14.84 10.52
N SER A 168 -3.21 14.17 9.39
CA SER A 168 -3.79 14.54 8.09
C SER A 168 -4.98 13.67 7.68
N GLY A 169 -5.31 12.65 8.48
CA GLY A 169 -6.45 11.76 8.24
C GLY A 169 -6.26 10.40 8.91
N PHE A 170 -6.74 9.36 8.25
CA PHE A 170 -6.66 7.98 8.71
C PHE A 170 -6.02 7.07 7.66
N LYS A 171 -5.60 5.88 8.06
CA LYS A 171 -5.00 4.88 7.18
C LYS A 171 -5.54 3.48 7.50
N ASP A 172 -6.06 2.78 6.50
CA ASP A 172 -6.39 1.35 6.59
C ASP A 172 -5.13 0.51 6.41
N THR A 173 -4.89 -0.35 7.38
CA THR A 173 -3.72 -1.23 7.42
C THR A 173 -4.16 -2.69 7.29
N TRP A 174 -3.38 -3.62 7.84
CA TRP A 174 -3.66 -5.05 7.77
C TRP A 174 -5.08 -5.41 8.25
N ASP A 175 -5.37 -5.03 9.49
CA ASP A 175 -6.59 -5.41 10.23
C ASP A 175 -7.19 -4.24 11.04
N GLN A 176 -6.58 -3.07 11.02
CA GLN A 176 -6.98 -1.91 11.82
C GLN A 176 -6.86 -0.59 11.06
N ILE A 177 -7.57 0.43 11.55
CA ILE A 177 -7.40 1.82 11.14
C ILE A 177 -6.42 2.52 12.10
N THR A 178 -5.49 3.30 11.55
CA THR A 178 -4.54 4.14 12.29
C THR A 178 -4.60 5.60 11.83
N THR A 179 -3.88 6.50 12.49
CA THR A 179 -3.71 7.89 12.04
C THR A 179 -2.82 7.97 10.80
N LEU A 180 -3.18 8.86 9.87
CA LEU A 180 -2.32 9.28 8.77
C LEU A 180 -1.51 10.50 9.23
N SER A 181 -0.18 10.40 9.15
CA SER A 181 0.71 11.49 9.52
C SER A 181 0.71 12.61 8.48
N ALA A 182 0.80 13.85 8.93
CA ALA A 182 1.01 15.03 8.08
C ALA A 182 2.51 15.23 7.80
N GLU A 183 2.86 15.68 6.60
CA GLU A 183 4.23 16.08 6.24
C GLU A 183 4.62 17.47 6.80
N GLY A 184 3.75 18.07 7.63
CA GLY A 184 3.89 19.39 8.24
C GLY A 184 2.77 19.64 9.26
N PHE A 185 2.34 20.91 9.41
CA PHE A 185 1.19 21.25 10.27
C PHE A 185 -0.14 21.10 9.50
N SER A 186 -0.95 20.12 9.91
CA SER A 186 -2.33 19.96 9.48
C SER A 186 -3.27 20.81 10.34
N LEU A 187 -4.12 21.61 9.71
CA LEU A 187 -5.18 22.36 10.39
C LEU A 187 -6.54 21.64 10.35
N GLN A 188 -6.61 20.44 9.79
CA GLN A 188 -7.87 19.76 9.49
C GLN A 188 -8.61 19.32 10.77
N VAL A 189 -7.86 18.87 11.78
CA VAL A 189 -8.43 18.48 13.08
C VAL A 189 -9.03 19.66 13.83
N LYS A 190 -8.60 20.90 13.53
CA LYS A 190 -9.12 22.12 14.18
C LYS A 190 -10.64 22.25 14.05
N ARG A 191 -11.24 21.69 13.00
CA ARG A 191 -12.71 21.69 12.78
C ARG A 191 -13.49 20.94 13.87
N PHE A 192 -12.85 20.02 14.57
CA PHE A 192 -13.45 19.26 15.67
C PHE A 192 -13.21 19.93 17.03
N CYS A 193 -12.32 20.92 17.11
CA CYS A 193 -12.04 21.64 18.34
C CYS A 193 -13.09 22.73 18.56
N SER A 194 -13.65 22.83 19.76
CA SER A 194 -14.52 23.96 20.12
C SER A 194 -13.72 25.26 20.19
N LEU A 195 -14.30 26.35 19.67
CA LEU A 195 -13.71 27.69 19.68
C LEU A 195 -13.58 28.26 21.10
N GLU A 196 -14.38 27.76 22.04
CA GLU A 196 -14.48 28.27 23.41
C GLU A 196 -13.30 27.85 24.32
N LYS A 197 -12.53 26.83 23.93
CA LYS A 197 -11.35 26.41 24.68
C LYS A 197 -10.15 27.23 24.19
N ASN A 198 -9.56 28.06 25.06
CA ASN A 198 -8.30 28.79 24.89
C ASN A 198 -7.09 27.83 24.69
N CYS A 199 -7.16 26.97 23.68
CA CYS A 199 -6.14 25.99 23.35
C CYS A 199 -5.44 26.44 22.08
N SER A 200 -4.14 26.73 22.19
CA SER A 200 -3.32 26.99 21.01
C SER A 200 -3.09 25.68 20.26
N PHE A 201 -3.93 25.44 19.23
CA PHE A 201 -3.95 24.22 18.41
C PHE A 201 -2.55 23.79 17.93
N LEU A 202 -1.72 24.74 17.48
CA LEU A 202 -0.38 24.46 16.96
C LEU A 202 0.60 23.98 18.04
N SER A 203 0.37 24.38 19.29
CA SER A 203 1.17 23.96 20.45
C SER A 203 0.57 22.76 21.20
N CYS A 204 -0.62 22.32 20.81
CA CYS A 204 -1.31 21.21 21.44
C CYS A 204 -0.54 19.90 21.15
N LYS A 205 -0.19 19.17 22.22
CA LYS A 205 0.58 17.93 22.13
C LYS A 205 -0.29 16.67 22.03
N SER A 206 -1.57 16.78 22.36
CA SER A 206 -2.48 15.65 22.55
C SER A 206 -3.92 16.04 22.25
N ILE A 207 -4.66 15.18 21.55
CA ILE A 207 -6.10 15.34 21.35
C ILE A 207 -6.84 15.02 22.66
N CYS A 208 -7.82 15.86 23.05
CA CYS A 208 -8.65 15.59 24.22
C CYS A 208 -9.69 14.49 23.95
N ASP A 209 -10.25 13.89 25.00
CA ASP A 209 -11.20 12.79 24.90
C ASP A 209 -12.39 13.11 24.00
N GLU A 210 -12.99 14.29 24.16
CA GLU A 210 -14.11 14.80 23.37
C GLU A 210 -13.80 14.81 21.86
N VAL A 211 -12.70 15.47 21.47
CA VAL A 211 -12.29 15.55 20.05
C VAL A 211 -11.91 14.16 19.52
N SER A 212 -11.29 13.31 20.35
CA SER A 212 -10.94 11.94 19.95
C SER A 212 -12.19 11.09 19.67
N TYR A 213 -13.23 11.27 20.49
CA TYR A 213 -14.52 10.61 20.32
C TYR A 213 -15.22 11.08 19.04
N ASP A 214 -15.26 12.40 18.81
CA ASP A 214 -15.87 12.99 17.62
C ASP A 214 -15.17 12.57 16.33
N LEU A 215 -13.84 12.51 16.33
CA LEU A 215 -13.05 12.03 15.20
C LEU A 215 -13.35 10.56 14.85
N VAL A 216 -13.45 9.71 15.86
CA VAL A 216 -13.75 8.28 15.68
C VAL A 216 -15.18 8.10 15.17
N ASN A 217 -16.16 8.82 15.73
CA ASN A 217 -17.54 8.79 15.26
C ASN A 217 -17.67 9.30 13.83
N TYR A 218 -16.98 10.40 13.51
CA TYR A 218 -16.93 10.95 12.17
C TYR A 218 -16.39 9.92 11.17
N LEU A 219 -15.27 9.27 11.52
CA LEU A 219 -14.70 8.21 10.70
C LEU A 219 -15.69 7.05 10.50
N TRP A 220 -16.34 6.58 11.56
CA TRP A 220 -17.30 5.48 11.47
C TRP A 220 -18.46 5.83 10.53
N ASN A 221 -18.99 7.03 10.63
CA ASN A 221 -20.10 7.46 9.80
C ASN A 221 -19.69 7.66 8.33
N LYS A 222 -18.51 8.23 8.08
CA LYS A 222 -18.11 8.68 6.73
C LYS A 222 -17.25 7.70 5.95
N LEU A 223 -16.41 6.90 6.60
CA LEU A 223 -15.50 6.00 5.90
C LEU A 223 -16.21 4.91 5.07
N PRO A 224 -17.29 4.26 5.54
CA PRO A 224 -17.99 3.27 4.72
C PRO A 224 -18.62 3.85 3.47
N GLU A 225 -19.16 5.08 3.56
CA GLU A 225 -19.71 5.83 2.43
C GLU A 225 -18.59 6.22 1.46
N PHE A 226 -17.49 6.76 1.97
CA PHE A 226 -16.30 7.08 1.20
C PHE A 226 -15.77 5.91 0.39
N VAL A 227 -15.57 4.76 1.04
CA VAL A 227 -15.04 3.57 0.36
C VAL A 227 -16.02 2.98 -0.65
N LYS A 228 -17.33 3.21 -0.46
CA LYS A 228 -18.36 2.81 -1.43
C LYS A 228 -18.30 3.69 -2.68
N GLU A 229 -18.14 5.00 -2.54
CA GLU A 229 -18.15 5.95 -3.66
C GLU A 229 -16.80 6.01 -4.40
N LYS A 230 -15.71 6.18 -3.66
CA LYS A 230 -14.37 6.44 -4.22
C LYS A 230 -13.45 5.23 -4.22
N GLY A 231 -13.82 4.16 -3.53
CA GLY A 231 -12.90 3.04 -3.27
C GLY A 231 -11.96 3.30 -2.11
N SER A 232 -11.00 2.41 -1.90
CA SER A 232 -9.89 2.68 -0.97
C SER A 232 -8.81 3.44 -1.71
N ASP A 233 -8.14 4.39 -1.07
CA ASP A 233 -6.95 4.98 -1.69
C ASP A 233 -5.92 3.89 -2.03
N ILE A 234 -5.06 4.16 -3.02
CA ILE A 234 -4.03 3.24 -3.48
C ILE A 234 -3.04 2.84 -2.39
N ASN A 235 -2.94 3.61 -1.31
CA ASN A 235 -2.09 3.37 -0.14
C ASN A 235 -2.91 3.13 1.14
N GLY A 236 -4.23 2.95 1.01
CA GLY A 236 -5.16 2.87 2.13
C GLY A 236 -5.27 4.16 2.92
N ALA A 237 -4.84 5.30 2.38
CA ALA A 237 -4.95 6.59 3.05
C ALA A 237 -6.37 7.17 2.92
N TYR A 238 -6.86 7.79 3.98
CA TYR A 238 -8.12 8.54 3.98
C TYR A 238 -7.84 9.93 4.54
N PRO A 239 -7.29 10.84 3.71
CA PRO A 239 -7.01 12.20 4.12
C PRO A 239 -8.31 12.92 4.53
N PHE A 240 -8.26 13.76 5.55
CA PHE A 240 -9.45 14.50 5.98
C PHE A 240 -10.03 15.38 4.87
N ILE A 241 -9.18 15.97 4.02
CA ILE A 241 -9.64 16.80 2.89
C ILE A 241 -10.58 16.02 1.96
N GLU A 242 -10.31 14.73 1.76
CA GLU A 242 -11.15 13.88 0.92
C GLU A 242 -12.38 13.37 1.67
N LEU A 243 -12.22 12.98 2.95
CA LEU A 243 -13.34 12.57 3.80
C LEU A 243 -14.39 13.69 3.95
N PHE A 244 -13.94 14.93 4.12
CA PHE A 244 -14.82 16.10 4.20
C PHE A 244 -15.55 16.38 2.88
N SER A 245 -15.01 15.98 1.73
CA SER A 245 -15.62 16.24 0.42
C SER A 245 -16.92 15.48 0.17
N ILE A 246 -17.18 14.42 0.94
CA ILE A 246 -18.39 13.59 0.86
C ILE A 246 -19.53 14.14 1.73
N ALA A 247 -19.26 15.18 2.52
CA ALA A 247 -20.25 15.80 3.40
C ALA A 247 -21.17 16.82 2.69
N LYS A 248 -21.58 16.56 1.43
CA LYS A 248 -22.61 17.34 0.74
C LYS A 248 -23.99 16.72 0.92
#